data_AF-A0A2K6GA48-F1
#
_entry.id   AF-A0A2K6GA48-F1
#
_cell.length_a   1.000
_cell.length_b   1.000
_cell.length_c   1.000
_cell.angle_alpha   90.00
_cell.angle_beta   90.00
_cell.angle_gamma   90.00
#
_symmetry.space_group_name_H-M   'P 1'
#
loop_
_entity.id
_entity.type
_entity.pdbx_description
1 polymer ?
#
loop_
_entity_poly.entity_id
_entity_poly.type
_entity_poly.pdbx_seq_one_letter_code
_entity_poly.pdbx_strand_id
1 'polypeptide(L)'
;LKFLSSYAFLLLVGGEFDLEMNFIIQDAESITCMTELLEHCDVTCQAEIWSMFTAILRKSVRNLQTSTEVGLIEQVLLKMSAVDDMIADLLVDMLGVLASYSITVKELKLLFSMLRGESGIWPRHAVKLLSVLNQMPQRHGPDTFFNFPGCSAAAIALPPIAKWPYQNGFTLNTWFRMDPLNNINVDKDKPYLYCFRTSKGVGYSAHFVGNCLIVTSLKSKGKGFQHCVKYDFQPRKLYHLYNNWDLSQLFSSYDKCFLGSSETADANRVFCGQLGAVYVFSEALNPAQIFAIHQLGPGYKVVITILL
;
A
#
# COMPACT_ATOMS: atom_id res chain seq x y z
N LEU A 1 31.52 2.30 12.99
CA LEU A 1 30.21 1.87 13.54
C LEU A 1 29.15 2.97 13.36
N LYS A 2 28.96 3.92 14.29
CA LYS A 2 27.87 4.93 14.18
C LYS A 2 27.86 5.73 12.87
N PHE A 3 29.03 6.16 12.38
CA PHE A 3 29.11 6.93 11.13
C PHE A 3 28.65 6.13 9.90
N LEU A 4 28.98 4.84 9.82
CA LEU A 4 28.60 3.96 8.70
C LEU A 4 27.10 3.68 8.72
N SER A 5 26.53 3.40 9.89
CA SER A 5 25.07 3.23 10.08
C SER A 5 24.32 4.49 9.63
N SER A 6 24.72 5.67 10.13
CA SER A 6 24.11 6.94 9.72
C SER A 6 24.27 7.22 8.22
N TYR A 7 25.43 6.91 7.63
CA TYR A 7 25.68 7.14 6.21
C TYR A 7 24.86 6.20 5.31
N ALA A 8 24.73 4.92 5.69
CA ALA A 8 23.90 3.96 4.96
C ALA A 8 22.44 4.43 4.90
N PHE A 9 21.87 4.86 6.04
CA PHE A 9 20.51 5.38 6.04
C PHE A 9 20.37 6.73 5.33
N LEU A 10 21.38 7.62 5.42
CA LEU A 10 21.42 8.87 4.66
C LEU A 10 21.30 8.62 3.15
N LEU A 11 22.02 7.61 2.63
CA LEU A 11 21.94 7.21 1.23
C LEU A 11 20.56 6.64 0.86
N LEU A 12 19.98 5.80 1.73
CA LEU A 12 18.67 5.21 1.50
C LEU A 12 17.55 6.26 1.42
N VAL A 13 17.55 7.24 2.33
CA VAL A 13 16.43 8.20 2.47
C VAL A 13 16.72 9.59 1.90
N GLY A 14 17.93 9.82 1.38
CA GLY A 14 18.34 11.09 0.76
C GLY A 14 18.44 12.27 1.74
N GLY A 15 18.60 12.02 3.04
CA GLY A 15 18.60 13.03 4.10
C GLY A 15 18.76 12.43 5.49
N GLU A 16 18.69 13.25 6.54
CA GLU A 16 18.83 12.77 7.92
C GLU A 16 17.76 11.71 8.23
N PHE A 17 18.21 10.52 8.61
CA PHE A 17 17.33 9.40 8.91
C PHE A 17 16.59 9.60 10.22
N ASP A 18 15.27 9.43 10.19
CA ASP A 18 14.42 9.43 11.37
C ASP A 18 13.32 8.38 11.18
N LEU A 19 13.18 7.47 12.15
CA LEU A 19 12.25 6.35 12.05
C LEU A 19 10.78 6.81 12.01
N GLU A 20 10.47 8.02 12.48
CA GLU A 20 9.14 8.63 12.45
C GLU A 20 8.95 9.59 11.28
N MET A 21 9.99 10.35 10.93
CA MET A 21 9.89 11.51 10.04
C MET A 21 10.59 11.33 8.69
N ASN A 22 11.60 10.48 8.57
CA ASN A 22 12.34 10.29 7.33
C ASN A 22 12.94 8.88 7.20
N PHE A 23 12.08 7.93 6.83
CA PHE A 23 12.42 6.51 6.68
C PHE A 23 12.00 5.94 5.31
N ILE A 24 11.49 6.78 4.41
CA ILE A 24 11.05 6.34 3.07
C ILE A 24 12.26 6.29 2.16
N ILE A 25 12.50 5.12 1.55
CA ILE A 25 13.60 4.91 0.62
C ILE A 25 13.33 5.75 -0.64
N GLN A 26 14.28 6.62 -0.99
CA GLN A 26 14.15 7.54 -2.14
C GLN A 26 14.67 6.93 -3.44
N ASP A 27 15.68 6.09 -3.34
CA ASP A 27 16.32 5.44 -4.48
C ASP A 27 16.39 3.93 -4.27
N ALA A 28 15.89 3.16 -5.22
CA ALA A 28 15.89 1.71 -5.14
C ALA A 28 17.31 1.14 -5.17
N GLU A 29 18.20 1.70 -6.00
CA GLU A 29 19.57 1.20 -6.17
C GLU A 29 20.41 1.35 -4.90
N SER A 30 20.08 2.33 -4.05
CA SER A 30 20.70 2.51 -2.73
C SER A 30 20.56 1.28 -1.81
N ILE A 31 19.52 0.44 -1.99
CA ILE A 31 19.36 -0.82 -1.25
C ILE A 31 20.46 -1.80 -1.65
N THR A 32 20.72 -1.96 -2.94
CA THR A 32 21.79 -2.84 -3.45
C THR A 32 23.13 -2.37 -2.92
N CYS A 33 23.42 -1.06 -3.01
CA CYS A 33 24.63 -0.46 -2.47
C CYS A 33 24.80 -0.72 -0.97
N MET A 34 23.72 -0.58 -0.19
CA MET A 34 23.73 -0.94 1.24
C MET A 34 24.10 -2.42 1.42
N THR A 35 23.50 -3.35 0.68
CA THR A 35 23.80 -4.78 0.84
C THR A 35 25.25 -5.13 0.52
N GLU A 36 25.85 -4.48 -0.49
CA GLU A 36 27.26 -4.65 -0.86
C GLU A 36 28.19 -4.06 0.19
N LEU A 37 27.89 -2.86 0.68
CA LEU A 37 28.65 -2.21 1.75
C LEU A 37 28.70 -3.06 3.03
N LEU A 38 27.58 -3.71 3.37
CA LEU A 38 27.47 -4.53 4.58
C LEU A 38 28.39 -5.76 4.56
N GLU A 39 28.77 -6.29 3.40
CA GLU A 39 29.72 -7.41 3.30
C GLU A 39 31.12 -7.05 3.83
N HIS A 40 31.46 -5.77 3.84
CA HIS A 40 32.74 -5.25 4.32
C HIS A 40 32.67 -4.72 5.76
N CYS A 41 31.50 -4.78 6.40
CA CYS A 41 31.30 -4.29 7.76
C CYS A 41 31.46 -5.41 8.78
N ASP A 42 31.83 -5.04 10.02
CA ASP A 42 31.80 -5.99 11.13
C ASP A 42 30.35 -6.42 11.49
N VAL A 43 30.24 -7.56 12.18
CA VAL A 43 28.95 -8.18 12.55
C VAL A 43 28.04 -7.22 13.35
N THR A 44 28.61 -6.36 14.19
CA THR A 44 27.82 -5.42 15.01
C THR A 44 27.19 -4.35 14.12
N CYS A 45 27.97 -3.81 13.18
CA CYS A 45 27.49 -2.85 12.20
C CYS A 45 26.40 -3.44 11.30
N GLN A 46 26.61 -4.67 10.80
CA GLN A 46 25.62 -5.38 10.00
C GLN A 46 24.31 -5.60 10.78
N ALA A 47 24.42 -6.01 12.04
CA ALA A 47 23.24 -6.27 12.87
C ALA A 47 22.41 -5.00 13.12
N GLU A 48 23.07 -3.88 13.41
CA GLU A 48 22.41 -2.58 13.62
C GLU A 48 21.62 -2.16 12.37
N ILE A 49 22.28 -2.20 11.20
CA ILE A 49 21.67 -1.76 9.93
C ILE A 49 20.55 -2.72 9.50
N TRP A 50 20.75 -4.04 9.53
CA TRP A 50 19.70 -4.99 9.15
C TRP A 50 18.47 -4.94 10.06
N SER A 51 18.68 -4.76 11.37
CA SER A 51 17.59 -4.61 12.33
C SER A 51 16.77 -3.36 12.04
N MET A 52 17.43 -2.22 11.86
CA MET A 52 16.76 -0.95 11.56
C MET A 52 16.11 -0.97 10.17
N PHE A 53 16.77 -1.58 9.17
CA PHE A 53 16.20 -1.77 7.83
C PHE A 53 14.91 -2.60 7.90
N THR A 54 14.90 -3.68 8.68
CA THR A 54 13.69 -4.48 8.89
C THR A 54 12.57 -3.68 9.56
N ALA A 55 12.90 -2.81 10.52
CA ALA A 55 11.92 -1.94 11.16
C ALA A 55 11.25 -0.97 10.16
N ILE A 56 12.02 -0.37 9.25
CA ILE A 56 11.45 0.54 8.23
C ILE A 56 10.62 -0.21 7.18
N LEU A 57 10.98 -1.46 6.87
CA LEU A 57 10.19 -2.33 5.99
C LEU A 57 8.82 -2.64 6.60
N ARG A 58 8.78 -3.05 7.87
CA ARG A 58 7.52 -3.30 8.59
C ARG A 58 6.62 -2.06 8.65
N LYS A 59 7.22 -0.87 8.72
CA LYS A 59 6.49 0.41 8.82
C LYS A 59 5.94 0.90 7.47
N SER A 60 6.51 0.47 6.34
CA SER A 60 6.27 1.08 5.03
C SER A 60 6.06 0.06 3.92
N VAL A 61 4.84 0.00 3.39
CA VAL A 61 4.54 -0.73 2.15
C VAL A 61 5.37 -0.20 0.98
N ARG A 62 5.67 1.10 0.94
CA ARG A 62 6.50 1.65 -0.13
C ARG A 62 7.92 1.10 -0.07
N ASN A 63 8.51 0.99 1.12
CA ASN A 63 9.85 0.42 1.27
C ASN A 63 9.84 -1.08 0.92
N LEU A 64 8.77 -1.81 1.27
CA LEU A 64 8.58 -3.21 0.84
C LEU A 64 8.52 -3.34 -0.68
N GLN A 65 7.76 -2.46 -1.35
CA GLN A 65 7.67 -2.40 -2.80
C GLN A 65 9.04 -2.12 -3.43
N THR A 66 9.72 -1.05 -3.00
CA THR A 66 11.06 -0.69 -3.51
C THR A 66 12.07 -1.82 -3.31
N SER A 67 12.02 -2.51 -2.16
CA SER A 67 12.88 -3.67 -1.89
C SER A 67 12.56 -4.87 -2.78
N THR A 68 11.29 -5.05 -3.14
CA THR A 68 10.86 -6.10 -4.07
C THR A 68 11.33 -5.79 -5.50
N GLU A 69 11.28 -4.52 -5.92
CA GLU A 69 11.70 -4.08 -7.27
C GLU A 69 13.18 -4.35 -7.55
N VAL A 70 14.03 -4.26 -6.53
CA VAL A 70 15.47 -4.61 -6.65
C VAL A 70 15.76 -6.10 -6.46
N GLY A 71 14.73 -6.93 -6.22
CA GLY A 71 14.89 -8.37 -5.98
C GLY A 71 15.66 -8.68 -4.70
N LEU A 72 15.42 -7.91 -3.61
CA LEU A 72 16.19 -8.05 -2.38
C LEU A 72 16.13 -9.47 -1.78
N ILE A 73 15.00 -10.17 -1.92
CA ILE A 73 14.88 -11.57 -1.48
C ILE A 73 15.92 -12.44 -2.17
N GLU A 74 16.04 -12.33 -3.50
CA GLU A 74 17.03 -13.08 -4.27
C GLU A 74 18.46 -12.73 -3.84
N GLN A 75 18.78 -11.42 -3.74
CA GLN A 75 20.12 -10.96 -3.35
C GLN A 75 20.53 -11.52 -1.99
N VAL A 76 19.63 -11.51 -1.00
CA VAL A 76 19.90 -12.03 0.35
C VAL A 76 20.01 -13.54 0.34
N LEU A 77 19.09 -14.26 -0.31
CA LEU A 77 19.11 -15.73 -0.36
C LEU A 77 20.42 -16.26 -0.95
N LEU A 78 20.95 -15.62 -2.00
CA LEU A 78 22.22 -16.01 -2.63
C LEU A 78 23.43 -15.86 -1.70
N LYS A 79 23.34 -15.00 -0.68
CA LYS A 79 24.42 -14.74 0.28
C LYS A 79 24.26 -15.52 1.60
N MET A 80 23.11 -16.16 1.83
CA MET A 80 22.77 -16.79 3.11
C MET A 80 23.80 -17.84 3.58
N SER A 81 24.42 -18.61 2.69
CA SER A 81 25.39 -19.64 3.12
C SER A 81 26.66 -19.06 3.76
N ALA A 82 27.01 -17.82 3.42
CA ALA A 82 28.24 -17.15 3.86
C ALA A 82 28.08 -16.37 5.16
N VAL A 83 26.85 -16.02 5.56
CA VAL A 83 26.62 -15.13 6.72
C VAL A 83 26.75 -15.84 8.06
N ASP A 84 27.18 -15.07 9.06
CA ASP A 84 27.21 -15.49 10.46
C ASP A 84 25.82 -15.75 11.03
N ASP A 85 25.78 -16.55 12.10
CA ASP A 85 24.53 -17.07 12.66
C ASP A 85 23.58 -15.97 13.15
N MET A 86 24.12 -14.94 13.80
CA MET A 86 23.38 -13.76 14.25
C MET A 86 22.79 -12.95 13.09
N ILE A 87 23.57 -12.75 12.01
CA ILE A 87 23.10 -12.01 10.83
C ILE A 87 22.05 -12.83 10.09
N ALA A 88 22.20 -14.16 10.03
CA ALA A 88 21.20 -15.03 9.46
C ALA A 88 19.84 -14.91 10.15
N ASP A 89 19.79 -14.78 11.49
CA ASP A 89 18.52 -14.56 12.20
C ASP A 89 17.83 -13.25 11.80
N LEU A 90 18.60 -12.17 11.67
CA LEU A 90 18.07 -10.87 11.23
C LEU A 90 17.59 -10.91 9.78
N LEU A 91 18.36 -11.54 8.89
CA LEU A 91 18.00 -11.70 7.48
C LEU A 91 16.76 -12.59 7.33
N VAL A 92 16.63 -13.65 8.13
CA VAL A 92 15.45 -14.51 8.13
C VAL A 92 14.20 -13.76 8.59
N ASP A 93 14.31 -12.92 9.63
CA ASP A 93 13.20 -12.06 10.04
C ASP A 93 12.78 -11.10 8.91
N MET A 94 13.77 -10.43 8.30
CA MET A 94 13.57 -9.51 7.18
C MET A 94 12.94 -10.19 5.95
N LEU A 95 13.45 -11.37 5.58
CA LEU A 95 12.90 -12.21 4.50
C LEU A 95 11.46 -12.61 4.80
N GLY A 96 11.11 -12.90 6.06
CA GLY A 96 9.75 -13.14 6.50
C GLY A 96 8.82 -11.95 6.21
N VAL A 97 9.27 -10.73 6.54
CA VAL A 97 8.53 -9.49 6.23
C VAL A 97 8.34 -9.34 4.72
N LEU A 98 9.40 -9.43 3.92
CA LEU A 98 9.32 -9.29 2.47
C LEU A 98 8.41 -10.35 1.85
N ALA A 99 8.60 -11.62 2.19
CA ALA A 99 7.86 -12.72 1.59
C ALA A 99 6.38 -12.75 2.01
N SER A 100 6.03 -12.20 3.18
CA SER A 100 4.64 -11.94 3.59
C SER A 100 3.98 -10.84 2.76
N TYR A 101 4.77 -9.90 2.23
CA TYR A 101 4.29 -8.85 1.32
C TYR A 101 4.18 -9.36 -0.12
N SER A 102 5.28 -9.84 -0.69
CA SER A 102 5.36 -10.35 -2.06
C SER A 102 6.53 -11.32 -2.20
N ILE A 103 6.33 -12.36 -3.01
CA ILE A 103 7.40 -13.25 -3.43
C ILE A 103 7.08 -13.77 -4.83
N THR A 104 8.08 -13.74 -5.70
CA THR A 104 7.97 -14.26 -7.06
C THR A 104 8.15 -15.78 -7.09
N VAL A 105 7.74 -16.41 -8.19
CA VAL A 105 7.99 -17.85 -8.41
C VAL A 105 9.50 -18.15 -8.44
N LYS A 106 10.32 -17.21 -8.93
CA LYS A 106 11.78 -17.34 -8.98
C LYS A 106 12.37 -17.37 -7.56
N GLU A 107 12.03 -16.38 -6.75
CA GLU A 107 12.49 -16.27 -5.36
C GLU A 107 11.99 -17.43 -4.50
N LEU A 108 10.75 -17.88 -4.70
CA LEU A 108 10.20 -19.03 -3.99
C LEU A 108 10.97 -20.32 -4.33
N LYS A 109 11.25 -20.55 -5.62
CA LYS A 109 12.08 -21.69 -6.05
C LYS A 109 13.50 -21.60 -5.47
N LEU A 110 14.09 -20.41 -5.42
CA LEU A 110 15.38 -20.18 -4.80
C LEU A 110 15.34 -20.52 -3.30
N LEU A 111 14.34 -20.02 -2.56
CA LEU A 111 14.15 -20.35 -1.15
C LEU A 111 14.06 -21.88 -0.93
N PHE A 112 13.25 -22.59 -1.71
CA PHE A 112 13.16 -24.05 -1.64
C PHE A 112 14.48 -24.74 -1.99
N SER A 113 15.27 -24.20 -2.91
CA SER A 113 16.59 -24.76 -3.22
C SER A 113 17.55 -24.67 -2.03
N MET A 114 17.43 -23.64 -1.19
CA MET A 114 18.22 -23.49 0.04
C MET A 114 17.82 -24.48 1.15
N LEU A 115 16.64 -25.11 1.02
CA LEU A 115 16.15 -26.13 1.94
C LEU A 115 16.52 -27.56 1.48
N ARG A 116 17.07 -27.70 0.27
CA ARG A 116 17.40 -29.00 -0.29
C ARG A 116 18.69 -29.53 0.33
N GLY A 117 18.57 -30.55 1.17
CA GLY A 117 19.71 -31.29 1.69
C GLY A 117 20.42 -32.11 0.62
N GLU A 118 21.74 -32.21 0.74
CA GLU A 118 22.57 -33.12 -0.04
C GLU A 118 23.13 -34.19 0.89
N SER A 119 23.08 -35.46 0.46
CA SER A 119 23.57 -36.60 1.24
C SER A 119 22.99 -36.70 2.67
N GLY A 120 21.75 -36.26 2.86
CA GLY A 120 21.07 -36.28 4.17
C GLY A 120 21.45 -35.14 5.11
N ILE A 121 22.27 -34.18 4.67
CA ILE A 121 22.69 -33.03 5.47
C ILE A 121 21.98 -31.78 4.96
N TRP A 122 21.37 -31.02 5.88
CA TRP A 122 20.73 -29.76 5.55
C TRP A 122 21.77 -28.65 5.37
N PRO A 123 21.60 -27.74 4.40
CA PRO A 123 22.50 -26.60 4.22
C PRO A 123 22.52 -25.70 5.46
N ARG A 124 23.60 -24.91 5.60
CA ARG A 124 23.72 -23.91 6.67
C ARG A 124 22.49 -22.99 6.65
N HIS A 125 21.93 -22.72 7.84
CA HIS A 125 20.74 -21.87 8.05
C HIS A 125 19.43 -22.36 7.44
N ALA A 126 19.39 -23.53 6.78
CA ALA A 126 18.18 -24.03 6.13
C ALA A 126 17.00 -24.20 7.12
N VAL A 127 17.26 -24.62 8.36
CA VAL A 127 16.23 -24.70 9.41
C VAL A 127 15.68 -23.31 9.76
N LYS A 128 16.53 -22.27 9.81
CA LYS A 128 16.09 -20.89 10.05
C LYS A 128 15.18 -20.41 8.92
N LEU A 129 15.55 -20.70 7.67
CA LEU A 129 14.77 -20.35 6.48
C LEU A 129 13.37 -20.99 6.44
N LEU A 130 13.15 -22.13 7.10
CA LEU A 130 11.79 -22.69 7.24
C LEU A 130 10.84 -21.73 7.95
N SER A 131 11.33 -20.88 8.85
CA SER A 131 10.49 -19.90 9.55
C SER A 131 9.93 -18.82 8.61
N VAL A 132 10.61 -18.52 7.50
CA VAL A 132 10.11 -17.61 6.46
C VAL A 132 8.82 -18.17 5.86
N LEU A 133 8.75 -19.47 5.60
CA LEU A 133 7.56 -20.14 5.06
C LEU A 133 6.35 -20.02 6.00
N ASN A 134 6.57 -20.00 7.32
CA ASN A 134 5.50 -19.81 8.31
C ASN A 134 4.97 -18.37 8.35
N GLN A 135 5.80 -17.38 7.96
CA GLN A 135 5.42 -15.97 7.91
C GLN A 135 4.73 -15.59 6.60
N MET A 136 5.10 -16.23 5.48
CA MET A 136 4.50 -16.00 4.16
C MET A 136 2.96 -15.98 4.11
N PRO A 137 2.22 -16.91 4.76
CA PRO A 137 0.76 -16.89 4.74
C PRO A 137 0.15 -15.81 5.66
N GLN A 138 0.93 -15.17 6.53
CA GLN A 138 0.46 -14.17 7.50
C GLN A 138 0.32 -12.79 6.85
N ARG A 139 -0.35 -12.73 5.69
CA ARG A 139 -0.54 -11.48 4.95
C ARG A 139 -1.48 -10.55 5.71
N HIS A 140 -1.12 -9.28 5.77
CA HIS A 140 -1.93 -8.25 6.41
C HIS A 140 -2.55 -7.34 5.34
N GLY A 141 -3.88 -7.33 5.25
CA GLY A 141 -4.62 -6.52 4.30
C GLY A 141 -5.26 -7.30 3.16
N PRO A 142 -5.69 -6.63 2.08
CA PRO A 142 -6.31 -7.28 0.92
C PRO A 142 -5.28 -8.09 0.10
N ASP A 143 -5.69 -9.24 -0.43
CA ASP A 143 -4.83 -10.09 -1.29
C ASP A 143 -4.41 -9.41 -2.60
N THR A 144 -5.23 -8.49 -3.10
CA THR A 144 -4.94 -7.63 -4.25
C THR A 144 -5.42 -6.23 -3.96
N PHE A 145 -4.59 -5.26 -4.28
CA PHE A 145 -4.86 -3.85 -4.06
C PHE A 145 -4.24 -3.00 -5.17
N PHE A 146 -4.80 -1.81 -5.36
CA PHE A 146 -4.17 -0.71 -6.07
C PHE A 146 -3.29 0.08 -5.10
N ASN A 147 -2.03 0.28 -5.47
CA ASN A 147 -1.10 1.09 -4.69
C ASN A 147 -1.01 2.49 -5.29
N PHE A 148 -1.27 3.51 -4.47
CA PHE A 148 -1.18 4.92 -4.86
C PHE A 148 0.05 5.53 -4.18
N PRO A 149 1.09 5.90 -4.95
CA PRO A 149 2.35 6.41 -4.40
C PRO A 149 2.29 7.85 -3.87
N GLY A 150 1.20 8.59 -4.12
CA GLY A 150 1.08 9.99 -3.71
C GLY A 150 1.90 10.98 -4.54
N CYS A 151 2.43 10.56 -5.70
CA CYS A 151 3.09 11.46 -6.66
C CYS A 151 2.10 12.02 -7.69
N SER A 152 2.45 13.12 -8.36
CA SER A 152 1.62 13.72 -9.41
C SER A 152 1.18 12.69 -10.44
N ALA A 153 -0.06 12.81 -10.92
CA ALA A 153 -0.68 11.88 -11.87
C ALA A 153 -0.89 10.42 -11.35
N ALA A 154 -0.66 10.14 -10.06
CA ALA A 154 -1.00 8.86 -9.44
C ALA A 154 -2.52 8.70 -9.25
N ALA A 155 -3.23 8.39 -10.34
CA ALA A 155 -4.67 8.21 -10.36
C ALA A 155 -5.09 7.09 -11.31
N ILE A 156 -6.23 6.46 -11.03
CA ILE A 156 -6.87 5.53 -11.97
C ILE A 156 -8.07 6.25 -12.57
N ALA A 157 -8.02 6.55 -13.86
CA ALA A 157 -9.17 7.04 -14.60
C ALA A 157 -10.07 5.86 -14.96
N LEU A 158 -11.35 5.95 -14.60
CA LEU A 158 -12.36 4.97 -14.96
C LEU A 158 -13.05 5.41 -16.26
N PRO A 159 -13.48 4.46 -17.13
CA PRO A 159 -14.30 4.81 -18.28
C PRO A 159 -15.58 5.55 -17.86
N PRO A 160 -16.13 6.42 -18.72
CA PRO A 160 -17.38 7.09 -18.44
C PRO A 160 -18.50 6.11 -18.06
N ILE A 161 -19.18 6.40 -16.97
CA ILE A 161 -20.34 5.63 -16.53
C ILE A 161 -21.55 6.23 -17.23
N ALA A 162 -21.95 5.63 -18.35
CA ALA A 162 -22.97 6.16 -19.26
C ALA A 162 -24.33 6.33 -18.57
N LYS A 163 -24.75 5.34 -17.77
CA LYS A 163 -25.98 5.37 -16.97
C LYS A 163 -25.91 4.34 -15.85
N TRP A 164 -26.36 4.70 -14.66
CA TRP A 164 -26.57 3.72 -13.59
C TRP A 164 -27.77 2.82 -13.91
N PRO A 165 -27.68 1.49 -13.72
CA PRO A 165 -28.76 0.56 -14.04
C PRO A 165 -30.09 0.87 -13.33
N TYR A 166 -30.03 1.42 -12.10
CA TYR A 166 -31.22 1.80 -11.33
C TYR A 166 -31.11 3.25 -10.81
N GLN A 167 -32.27 3.89 -10.61
CA GLN A 167 -32.37 5.32 -10.27
C GLN A 167 -32.38 5.60 -8.76
N ASN A 168 -32.41 4.57 -7.92
CA ASN A 168 -32.56 4.70 -6.46
C ASN A 168 -31.24 4.95 -5.73
N GLY A 169 -30.13 5.05 -6.46
CA GLY A 169 -28.80 5.29 -5.89
C GLY A 169 -27.75 4.29 -6.33
N PHE A 170 -26.53 4.52 -5.86
CA PHE A 170 -25.43 3.57 -5.98
C PHE A 170 -24.66 3.48 -4.67
N THR A 171 -24.01 2.34 -4.44
CA THR A 171 -23.09 2.16 -3.30
C THR A 171 -21.68 1.96 -3.80
N LEU A 172 -20.75 2.84 -3.41
CA LEU A 172 -19.33 2.56 -3.53
C LEU A 172 -18.85 1.82 -2.29
N ASN A 173 -18.13 0.72 -2.49
CA ASN A 173 -17.62 -0.13 -1.43
C ASN A 173 -16.15 -0.47 -1.72
N THR A 174 -15.26 -0.15 -0.80
CA THR A 174 -13.84 -0.50 -0.90
C THR A 174 -13.20 -0.58 0.48
N TRP A 175 -12.15 -1.38 0.60
CA TRP A 175 -11.20 -1.22 1.69
C TRP A 175 -10.16 -0.19 1.29
N PHE A 176 -9.69 0.61 2.24
CA PHE A 176 -8.60 1.56 2.01
C PHE A 176 -7.65 1.60 3.20
N ARG A 177 -6.40 1.95 2.92
CA ARG A 177 -5.37 2.25 3.92
C ARG A 177 -4.67 3.51 3.50
N MET A 178 -4.55 4.48 4.41
CA MET A 178 -3.80 5.71 4.14
C MET A 178 -2.34 5.52 4.50
N ASP A 179 -1.44 5.90 3.61
CA ASP A 179 -0.01 5.97 3.90
C ASP A 179 0.47 7.38 3.51
N PRO A 180 0.15 8.44 4.28
CA PRO A 180 0.52 9.81 3.96
C PRO A 180 2.04 9.98 3.80
N LEU A 181 2.44 10.95 2.96
CA LEU A 181 3.82 11.42 2.88
C LEU A 181 4.11 12.37 4.05
N ASN A 182 5.35 12.40 4.53
CA ASN A 182 5.74 13.22 5.68
C ASN A 182 5.68 14.73 5.38
N ASN A 183 5.65 15.11 4.10
CA ASN A 183 5.59 16.51 3.63
C ASN A 183 4.17 16.98 3.22
N ILE A 184 3.11 16.27 3.63
CA ILE A 184 1.74 16.71 3.31
C ILE A 184 1.42 17.98 4.08
N ASN A 185 1.00 19.02 3.36
CA ASN A 185 0.47 20.21 3.95
C ASN A 185 -1.01 19.95 4.31
N VAL A 186 -1.23 19.55 5.56
CA VAL A 186 -2.54 19.13 6.10
C VAL A 186 -3.68 20.11 5.81
N ASP A 187 -3.39 21.41 5.71
CA ASP A 187 -4.38 22.46 5.50
C ASP A 187 -4.65 22.74 4.01
N LYS A 188 -3.69 22.46 3.12
CA LYS A 188 -3.81 22.72 1.68
C LYS A 188 -4.15 21.48 0.87
N ASP A 189 -3.67 20.33 1.32
CA ASP A 189 -3.76 19.09 0.57
C ASP A 189 -5.13 18.43 0.78
N LYS A 190 -5.69 17.95 -0.32
CA LYS A 190 -7.00 17.31 -0.37
C LYS A 190 -6.89 16.00 -1.15
N PRO A 191 -6.22 14.97 -0.62
CA PRO A 191 -6.05 13.71 -1.32
C PRO A 191 -7.40 13.01 -1.47
N TYR A 192 -7.81 12.75 -2.72
CA TYR A 192 -9.12 12.15 -3.05
C TYR A 192 -9.04 10.63 -3.07
N LEU A 193 -9.91 9.95 -2.32
CA LEU A 193 -10.12 8.50 -2.49
C LEU A 193 -10.81 8.20 -3.82
N TYR A 194 -11.85 8.98 -4.14
CA TYR A 194 -12.54 8.91 -5.42
C TYR A 194 -13.19 10.25 -5.77
N CYS A 195 -13.36 10.47 -7.07
CA CYS A 195 -14.03 11.63 -7.62
C CYS A 195 -14.84 11.22 -8.85
N PHE A 196 -16.17 11.19 -8.72
CA PHE A 196 -17.10 10.86 -9.79
C PHE A 196 -17.94 12.09 -10.12
N ARG A 197 -17.64 12.72 -11.25
CA ARG A 197 -18.29 13.96 -11.67
C ARG A 197 -18.71 13.90 -13.14
N THR A 198 -19.62 14.79 -13.47
CA THR A 198 -19.95 15.19 -14.83
C THR A 198 -19.02 16.31 -15.28
N SER A 199 -18.97 16.59 -16.58
CA SER A 199 -18.26 17.72 -17.18
C SER A 199 -18.71 19.08 -16.62
N LYS A 200 -19.94 19.17 -16.12
CA LYS A 200 -20.51 20.34 -15.44
C LYS A 200 -20.08 20.49 -13.99
N GLY A 201 -19.29 19.54 -13.44
CA GLY A 201 -18.79 19.55 -12.06
C GLY A 201 -19.80 19.07 -11.03
N VAL A 202 -20.89 18.44 -11.47
CA VAL A 202 -21.93 17.83 -10.61
C VAL A 202 -21.55 16.39 -10.31
N GLY A 203 -21.72 15.94 -9.06
CA GLY A 203 -21.42 14.56 -8.69
C GLY A 203 -20.94 14.38 -7.26
N TYR A 204 -20.22 13.29 -7.02
CA TYR A 204 -19.83 12.82 -5.70
C TYR A 204 -18.32 12.63 -5.59
N SER A 205 -17.75 12.94 -4.44
CA SER A 205 -16.33 12.72 -4.20
C SER A 205 -16.06 12.55 -2.72
N ALA A 206 -15.00 11.82 -2.38
CA ALA A 206 -14.49 11.74 -1.02
C ALA A 206 -12.99 12.06 -1.01
N HIS A 207 -12.58 12.96 -0.11
CA HIS A 207 -11.19 13.39 0.05
C HIS A 207 -10.86 13.58 1.53
N PHE A 208 -9.58 13.55 1.89
CA PHE A 208 -9.16 13.86 3.25
C PHE A 208 -8.83 15.34 3.42
N VAL A 209 -9.05 15.82 4.65
CA VAL A 209 -8.48 17.06 5.20
C VAL A 209 -7.89 16.66 6.54
N GLY A 210 -6.56 16.68 6.65
CA GLY A 210 -5.85 15.93 7.69
C GLY A 210 -6.24 14.47 7.68
N ASN A 211 -6.68 13.96 8.83
CA ASN A 211 -7.09 12.57 9.00
C ASN A 211 -8.61 12.35 8.85
N CYS A 212 -9.38 13.40 8.55
CA CYS A 212 -10.83 13.32 8.46
C CYS A 212 -11.27 13.10 7.01
N LEU A 213 -12.18 12.15 6.79
CA LEU A 213 -12.77 11.93 5.47
C LEU A 213 -13.93 12.92 5.22
N ILE A 214 -13.81 13.72 4.17
CA ILE A 214 -14.83 14.65 3.72
C ILE A 214 -15.54 14.07 2.50
N VAL A 215 -16.83 13.79 2.67
CA VAL A 215 -17.70 13.29 1.61
C VAL A 215 -18.50 14.46 1.04
N THR A 216 -18.46 14.64 -0.27
CA THR A 216 -19.02 15.82 -0.96
C THR A 216 -20.02 15.40 -2.03
N SER A 217 -21.19 16.04 -2.03
CA SER A 217 -22.20 15.98 -3.09
C SER A 217 -22.38 17.36 -3.70
N LEU A 218 -22.08 17.51 -4.99
CA LEU A 218 -22.27 18.75 -5.74
C LEU A 218 -23.50 18.62 -6.62
N LYS A 219 -24.45 19.55 -6.47
CA LYS A 219 -25.66 19.65 -7.31
C LYS A 219 -25.49 20.62 -8.48
N SER A 220 -24.56 21.55 -8.36
CA SER A 220 -24.09 22.42 -9.45
C SER A 220 -22.62 22.77 -9.21
N LYS A 221 -21.96 23.39 -10.20
CA LYS A 221 -20.53 23.74 -10.10
C LYS A 221 -20.27 24.57 -8.84
N GLY A 222 -19.53 23.99 -7.89
CA GLY A 222 -19.15 24.64 -6.63
C GLY A 222 -20.28 24.78 -5.59
N LYS A 223 -21.51 24.33 -5.85
CA LYS A 223 -22.61 24.36 -4.87
C LYS A 223 -23.08 22.96 -4.55
N GLY A 224 -23.10 22.64 -3.26
CA GLY A 224 -23.45 21.32 -2.78
C GLY A 224 -23.33 21.20 -1.27
N PHE A 225 -23.31 19.96 -0.81
CA PHE A 225 -23.18 19.60 0.59
C PHE A 225 -21.84 18.88 0.82
N GLN A 226 -21.20 19.19 1.94
CA GLN A 226 -20.03 18.46 2.41
C GLN A 226 -20.32 17.92 3.81
N HIS A 227 -19.97 16.67 4.03
CA HIS A 227 -20.07 16.00 5.32
C HIS A 227 -18.68 15.54 5.76
N CYS A 228 -18.26 15.97 6.94
CA CYS A 228 -17.09 15.41 7.60
C CYS A 228 -17.51 14.16 8.37
N VAL A 229 -16.95 13.00 8.00
CA VAL A 229 -17.11 11.77 8.76
C VAL A 229 -16.47 11.98 10.13
N LYS A 230 -17.25 11.81 11.20
CA LYS A 230 -16.80 12.01 12.59
C LYS A 230 -15.90 10.86 13.07
N TYR A 231 -14.77 10.67 12.41
CA TYR A 231 -13.78 9.66 12.73
C TYR A 231 -12.38 10.15 12.33
N ASP A 232 -11.41 9.97 13.22
CA ASP A 232 -10.00 10.31 13.02
C ASP A 232 -9.26 9.09 12.46
N PHE A 233 -9.11 9.04 11.13
CA PHE A 233 -8.49 7.91 10.45
C PHE A 233 -6.98 7.91 10.69
N GLN A 234 -6.48 6.82 11.28
CA GLN A 234 -5.07 6.68 11.56
C GLN A 234 -4.33 6.18 10.31
N PRO A 235 -3.16 6.76 9.99
CA PRO A 235 -2.26 6.23 8.98
C PRO A 235 -1.94 4.75 9.22
N ARG A 236 -1.69 4.02 8.12
CA ARG A 236 -1.24 2.62 8.10
C ARG A 236 -2.23 1.60 8.69
N LYS A 237 -3.48 2.00 8.93
CA LYS A 237 -4.57 1.10 9.29
C LYS A 237 -5.52 0.90 8.12
N LEU A 238 -6.09 -0.30 8.05
CA LEU A 238 -7.05 -0.67 7.02
C LEU A 238 -8.47 -0.36 7.50
N TYR A 239 -9.26 0.26 6.63
CA TYR A 239 -10.62 0.69 6.90
C TYR A 239 -11.55 0.23 5.79
N HIS A 240 -12.79 -0.12 6.14
CA HIS A 240 -13.84 -0.43 5.20
C HIS A 240 -14.70 0.80 4.94
N LEU A 241 -14.72 1.28 3.70
CA LEU A 241 -15.56 2.38 3.26
C LEU A 241 -16.75 1.83 2.49
N TYR A 242 -17.93 2.26 2.91
CA TYR A 242 -19.15 2.18 2.11
C TYR A 242 -19.78 3.57 2.04
N ASN A 243 -20.24 3.99 0.87
CA ASN A 243 -20.97 5.23 0.68
C ASN A 243 -22.19 4.98 -0.21
N ASN A 244 -23.37 5.19 0.36
CA ASN A 244 -24.63 5.17 -0.38
C ASN A 244 -24.93 6.58 -0.89
N TRP A 245 -25.11 6.69 -2.20
CA TRP A 245 -25.49 7.93 -2.85
C TRP A 245 -26.85 7.80 -3.47
N ASP A 246 -27.77 8.70 -3.12
CA ASP A 246 -29.05 8.80 -3.79
C ASP A 246 -28.84 9.41 -5.20
N LEU A 247 -29.39 8.76 -6.23
CA LEU A 247 -29.32 9.21 -7.62
C LEU A 247 -30.55 10.02 -8.04
N SER A 248 -31.47 10.33 -7.11
CA SER A 248 -32.73 11.04 -7.35
C SER A 248 -32.62 12.36 -8.12
N GLN A 249 -31.41 12.88 -8.39
CA GLN A 249 -31.17 14.14 -9.08
C GLN A 249 -30.14 14.07 -10.23
N LEU A 250 -29.60 12.89 -10.59
CA LEU A 250 -28.48 12.76 -11.54
C LEU A 250 -28.78 11.77 -12.66
N PHE A 251 -29.42 12.28 -13.73
CA PHE A 251 -29.77 11.52 -14.94
C PHE A 251 -28.66 11.49 -16.01
N SER A 252 -27.54 12.17 -15.78
CA SER A 252 -26.45 12.33 -16.74
C SER A 252 -25.32 11.33 -16.51
N SER A 253 -24.64 10.93 -17.58
CA SER A 253 -23.41 10.14 -17.52
C SER A 253 -22.34 10.81 -16.67
N TYR A 254 -21.66 10.05 -15.83
CA TYR A 254 -20.43 10.52 -15.18
C TYR A 254 -19.27 10.31 -16.15
N ASP A 255 -18.76 11.40 -16.72
CA ASP A 255 -17.70 11.40 -17.72
C ASP A 255 -16.31 11.64 -17.11
N LYS A 256 -16.23 11.98 -15.82
CA LYS A 256 -15.01 12.28 -15.08
C LYS A 256 -14.98 11.45 -13.79
N CYS A 257 -14.54 10.20 -13.92
CA CYS A 257 -14.43 9.27 -12.79
C CYS A 257 -12.98 8.89 -12.52
N PHE A 258 -12.52 9.15 -11.30
CA PHE A 258 -11.15 8.90 -10.87
C PHE A 258 -11.13 8.21 -9.50
N LEU A 259 -10.20 7.26 -9.33
CA LEU A 259 -9.81 6.71 -8.04
C LEU A 259 -8.42 7.25 -7.69
N GLY A 260 -8.22 7.56 -6.41
CA GLY A 260 -6.96 8.05 -5.88
C GLY A 260 -6.59 9.47 -6.32
N SER A 261 -7.47 10.21 -7.00
CA SER A 261 -7.29 11.64 -7.21
C SER A 261 -8.57 12.37 -7.63
N SER A 262 -8.46 13.70 -7.75
CA SER A 262 -9.44 14.52 -8.46
C SER A 262 -9.15 14.54 -9.96
N GLU A 263 -10.03 15.16 -10.75
CA GLU A 263 -9.87 15.31 -12.21
C GLU A 263 -8.49 15.82 -12.66
N THR A 264 -7.88 16.75 -11.93
CA THR A 264 -6.61 17.38 -12.34
C THR A 264 -5.37 16.57 -11.98
N ALA A 265 -5.51 15.55 -11.12
CA ALA A 265 -4.41 14.70 -10.65
C ALA A 265 -3.16 15.43 -10.13
N ASP A 266 -3.34 16.65 -9.61
CA ASP A 266 -2.26 17.47 -9.03
C ASP A 266 -1.68 16.80 -7.76
N ALA A 267 -0.40 17.06 -7.45
CA ALA A 267 0.31 16.50 -6.29
C ALA A 267 -0.45 16.66 -4.95
N ASN A 268 -1.13 17.80 -4.76
CA ASN A 268 -1.88 18.09 -3.53
C ASN A 268 -3.24 17.37 -3.46
N ARG A 269 -3.61 16.61 -4.49
CA ARG A 269 -4.92 15.96 -4.62
C ARG A 269 -4.84 14.45 -4.80
N VAL A 270 -3.66 13.92 -5.07
CA VAL A 270 -3.42 12.49 -5.20
C VAL A 270 -3.42 11.83 -3.84
N PHE A 271 -4.11 10.69 -3.77
CA PHE A 271 -4.11 9.82 -2.62
C PHE A 271 -2.77 9.12 -2.48
N CYS A 272 -2.38 8.85 -1.25
CA CYS A 272 -1.24 8.04 -0.95
C CYS A 272 -1.64 6.90 0.00
N GLY A 273 -1.46 5.67 -0.45
CA GLY A 273 -1.90 4.47 0.27
C GLY A 273 -2.47 3.41 -0.65
N GLN A 274 -3.32 2.55 -0.11
CA GLN A 274 -3.85 1.39 -0.81
C GLN A 274 -5.37 1.46 -0.93
N LEU A 275 -5.90 1.01 -2.07
CA LEU A 275 -7.31 0.64 -2.22
C LEU A 275 -7.40 -0.85 -2.51
N GLY A 276 -8.23 -1.57 -1.77
CA GLY A 276 -8.58 -2.96 -2.09
C GLY A 276 -9.45 -3.04 -3.35
N ALA A 277 -10.18 -4.15 -3.50
CA ALA A 277 -11.18 -4.25 -4.54
C ALA A 277 -12.24 -3.14 -4.39
N VAL A 278 -12.47 -2.40 -5.48
CA VAL A 278 -13.46 -1.33 -5.54
C VAL A 278 -14.71 -1.87 -6.22
N TYR A 279 -15.81 -1.86 -5.49
CA TYR A 279 -17.12 -2.29 -5.97
C TYR A 279 -18.03 -1.08 -6.08
N VAL A 280 -18.81 -1.01 -7.16
CA VAL A 280 -19.89 -0.04 -7.27
C VAL A 280 -21.18 -0.76 -7.60
N PHE A 281 -22.08 -0.79 -6.62
CA PHE A 281 -23.39 -1.42 -6.73
C PHE A 281 -24.38 -0.42 -7.28
N SER A 282 -25.25 -0.86 -8.20
CA SER A 282 -26.31 -0.05 -8.79
C SER A 282 -27.52 0.16 -7.87
N GLU A 283 -27.42 -0.21 -6.60
CA GLU A 283 -28.45 -0.04 -5.58
C GLU A 283 -27.82 0.49 -4.29
N ALA A 284 -28.63 1.17 -3.48
CA ALA A 284 -28.23 1.56 -2.14
C ALA A 284 -28.31 0.35 -1.21
N LEU A 285 -27.15 -0.22 -0.86
CA LEU A 285 -27.07 -1.38 0.02
C LEU A 285 -27.63 -1.06 1.42
N ASN A 286 -28.41 -1.98 1.97
CA ASN A 286 -28.91 -1.88 3.33
C ASN A 286 -27.84 -2.25 4.38
N PRO A 287 -28.03 -1.90 5.67
CA PRO A 287 -27.03 -2.17 6.71
C PRO A 287 -26.64 -3.65 6.86
N ALA A 288 -27.57 -4.58 6.64
CA ALA A 288 -27.29 -6.01 6.74
C ALA A 288 -26.40 -6.50 5.58
N GLN A 289 -26.64 -6.02 4.35
CA GLN A 289 -25.79 -6.28 3.19
C GLN A 289 -24.37 -5.72 3.39
N ILE A 290 -24.27 -4.47 3.88
CA ILE A 290 -22.98 -3.84 4.19
C ILE A 290 -22.23 -4.63 5.25
N PHE A 291 -22.91 -5.04 6.32
CA PHE A 291 -22.32 -5.85 7.38
C PHE A 291 -21.84 -7.20 6.85
N ALA A 292 -22.63 -7.87 6.01
CA ALA A 292 -22.23 -9.13 5.38
C ALA A 292 -20.95 -8.97 4.55
N ILE A 293 -20.86 -7.93 3.72
CA ILE A 293 -19.65 -7.64 2.93
C ILE A 293 -18.45 -7.34 3.84
N HIS A 294 -18.64 -6.58 4.92
CA HIS A 294 -17.59 -6.31 5.90
C HIS A 294 -17.06 -7.61 6.53
N GLN A 295 -17.92 -8.55 6.89
CA GLN A 295 -17.52 -9.84 7.49
C GLN A 295 -16.73 -10.74 6.54
N LEU A 296 -16.91 -10.59 5.21
CA LEU A 296 -16.09 -11.30 4.22
C LEU A 296 -14.65 -10.77 4.18
N GLY A 297 -14.39 -9.60 4.77
CA GLY A 297 -13.06 -9.05 4.95
C GLY A 297 -12.43 -8.46 3.68
N PRO A 298 -11.19 -7.97 3.78
CA PRO A 298 -10.49 -7.30 2.67
C PRO A 298 -10.00 -8.24 1.56
N GLY A 299 -9.92 -9.55 1.83
CA GLY A 299 -9.60 -10.57 0.83
C GLY A 299 -10.78 -10.92 -0.08
N TYR A 300 -11.99 -10.42 0.21
CA TYR A 300 -13.17 -10.74 -0.59
C TYR A 300 -13.05 -10.22 -2.02
N LYS A 301 -12.99 -11.16 -2.96
CA LYS A 301 -13.05 -10.94 -4.40
C LYS A 301 -14.28 -11.64 -4.94
N VAL A 302 -15.23 -10.87 -5.47
CA VAL A 302 -16.21 -11.48 -6.37
C VAL A 302 -15.62 -11.47 -7.76
N VAL A 303 -15.81 -12.56 -8.52
CA VAL A 303 -15.77 -12.50 -9.98
C VAL A 303 -17.01 -11.70 -10.43
N ILE A 304 -17.06 -10.41 -10.08
CA ILE A 304 -17.99 -9.47 -10.69
C ILE A 304 -17.16 -8.78 -11.76
N THR A 305 -17.40 -9.24 -12.99
CA THR A 305 -17.17 -8.45 -14.19
C THR A 305 -17.54 -7.00 -13.88
N ILE A 306 -16.59 -6.08 -14.08
CA ILE A 306 -16.93 -4.67 -14.23
C ILE A 306 -17.87 -4.62 -15.44
N LEU A 307 -19.18 -4.78 -15.21
CA LEU A 307 -20.21 -4.39 -16.17
C LEU A 307 -20.34 -2.87 -15.99
N LEU A 308 -19.41 -2.17 -16.62
CA LEU A 308 -19.68 -0.81 -17.09
C LEU A 308 -20.57 -0.91 -18.33
#